data_AF-A0A2D7QTV8-F1
#
_entry.id   AF-A0A2D7QTV8-F1
#
_cell.length_a   1.000
_cell.length_b   1.000
_cell.length_c   1.000
_cell.angle_alpha   90.00
_cell.angle_beta   90.00
_cell.angle_gamma   90.00
#
_symmetry.space_group_name_H-M   'P 1'
#
loop_
_entity.id
_entity.type
_entity.pdbx_description
1 polymer ?
#
loop_
_entity_poly.entity_id
_entity_poly.type
_entity_poly.pdbx_seq_one_letter_code
_entity_poly.pdbx_strand_id
1 'polypeptide(L)'
;MPNGGLITETNAQYYAGAQGFVVTAVAGQNDFTFTFNTPLKLGSFDPAIPEYALNNFKLYSSPDGITYTEYVLSYTVNVQPNNDTLIQLAAPLPQNNVLVCQLKTIDGGSFGNRDAYGMTTEQNYGSYSYVTLQDVVNNFLVGFVGQDKLIARANRSDIIFHAKRGLQEFSYDTLKSIKSQELTVPHTLSNILPQDYVNYVRVSRIDNLGVKRIIYPANNLTISPYENPLQDNLGQPTQDNFEDNLEGTSQTERKWKHANSNLINGLPSFALYNEGMDWAGYNWGYGGFWYWGWGEQYGMSPQYAQYNGWFNMNEREGKISFSSNLIGAQIVLEYISDGLAYDLDSRIPKMAEDALYSYISYAIISTRINQPEYIVQRLKQEKSAKLRNAKIRLSNVKLDEIVQVMRGKAKWIKR
;
A
#
# COMPACT_ATOMS: atom_id res chain seq x y z
N MET A 1 29.94 -0.21 19.46
CA MET A 1 28.57 0.00 19.96
C MET A 1 28.09 1.36 19.45
N PRO A 2 26.85 1.49 18.96
CA PRO A 2 26.26 2.80 18.65
C PRO A 2 26.24 3.63 19.93
N ASN A 3 26.85 4.81 19.83
CA ASN A 3 27.33 5.60 20.94
C ASN A 3 26.24 6.58 21.40
N GLY A 4 25.29 6.12 22.23
CA GLY A 4 24.38 6.98 22.99
C GLY A 4 23.48 7.95 22.20
N GLY A 5 23.36 7.80 20.88
CA GLY A 5 22.49 8.60 20.01
C GLY A 5 21.16 7.91 19.70
N LEU A 6 20.24 8.61 19.03
CA LEU A 6 18.95 8.04 18.57
C LEU A 6 19.10 6.95 17.47
N ILE A 7 20.31 6.68 17.00
CA ILE A 7 20.60 5.62 16.02
C ILE A 7 21.01 4.37 16.78
N THR A 8 20.16 3.35 16.71
CA THR A 8 20.27 2.09 17.45
C THR A 8 20.97 0.97 16.66
N GLU A 9 21.18 1.15 15.35
CA GLU A 9 21.80 0.17 14.47
C GLU A 9 23.03 0.73 13.73
N THR A 10 23.96 -0.16 13.39
CA THR A 10 25.15 0.16 12.58
C THR A 10 24.82 0.14 11.09
N ASN A 11 25.64 0.80 10.26
CA ASN A 11 25.46 0.80 8.80
C ASN A 11 25.46 -0.62 8.20
N ALA A 12 26.24 -1.55 8.76
CA ALA A 12 26.25 -2.95 8.31
C ALA A 12 24.92 -3.65 8.62
N GLN A 13 24.35 -3.42 9.80
CA GLN A 13 23.02 -3.94 10.16
C GLN A 13 21.92 -3.33 9.30
N TYR A 14 21.98 -2.02 9.04
CA TYR A 14 20.96 -1.33 8.28
C TYR A 14 21.00 -1.66 6.79
N TYR A 15 22.14 -1.51 6.11
CA TYR A 15 22.25 -1.68 4.65
C TYR A 15 22.46 -3.12 4.21
N ALA A 16 23.26 -3.91 4.94
CA ALA A 16 23.55 -5.29 4.57
C ALA A 16 22.66 -6.30 5.32
N GLY A 17 21.88 -5.85 6.31
CA GLY A 17 21.05 -6.75 7.12
C GLY A 17 21.87 -7.75 7.92
N ALA A 18 23.14 -7.46 8.22
CA ALA A 18 24.07 -8.45 8.77
C ALA A 18 24.75 -7.96 10.05
N GLN A 19 24.96 -8.90 10.97
CA GLN A 19 25.76 -8.70 12.17
C GLN A 19 26.51 -9.99 12.48
N GLY A 20 27.80 -9.85 12.81
CA GLY A 20 28.69 -10.97 13.09
C GLY A 20 29.40 -10.84 14.43
N PHE A 21 29.74 -11.98 15.01
CA PHE A 21 30.52 -12.13 16.23
C PHE A 21 31.67 -13.10 16.01
N VAL A 22 32.84 -12.76 16.54
CA VAL A 22 33.97 -13.68 16.64
C VAL A 22 33.99 -14.24 18.06
N VAL A 23 34.02 -15.57 18.19
CA VAL A 23 34.07 -16.23 19.49
C VAL A 23 35.45 -16.03 20.12
N THR A 24 35.51 -15.24 21.19
CA THR A 24 36.77 -14.95 21.91
C THR A 24 37.02 -15.89 23.08
N ALA A 25 35.97 -16.52 23.62
CA ALA A 25 36.05 -17.41 24.78
C ALA A 25 36.73 -18.74 24.44
N VAL A 26 37.71 -19.14 25.26
CA VAL A 26 38.47 -20.40 25.08
C VAL A 26 37.58 -21.63 25.18
N ALA A 27 36.55 -21.59 26.04
CA ALA A 27 35.58 -22.67 26.19
C ALA A 27 34.50 -22.69 25.09
N GLY A 28 34.55 -21.76 24.14
CA GLY A 28 33.49 -21.51 23.18
C GLY A 28 32.37 -20.61 23.71
N GLN A 29 31.43 -20.25 22.83
CA GLN A 29 30.30 -19.37 23.13
C GLN A 29 29.02 -19.90 22.47
N ASN A 30 27.93 -19.89 23.22
CA ASN A 30 26.61 -20.37 22.81
C ASN A 30 25.57 -19.22 22.70
N ASP A 31 25.75 -18.15 23.46
CA ASP A 31 24.81 -17.03 23.54
C ASP A 31 25.31 -15.83 22.72
N PHE A 32 24.48 -15.35 21.79
CA PHE A 32 24.80 -14.22 20.90
C PHE A 32 23.63 -13.23 20.85
N THR A 33 23.86 -11.99 21.26
CA THR A 33 22.84 -10.94 21.28
C THR A 33 22.94 -10.05 20.05
N PHE A 34 21.96 -10.17 19.15
CA PHE A 34 21.83 -9.34 17.96
C PHE A 34 21.00 -8.09 18.25
N THR A 35 21.37 -6.96 17.68
CA THR A 35 20.78 -5.63 17.99
C THR A 35 20.16 -5.01 16.74
N PHE A 36 19.48 -5.81 15.92
CA PHE A 36 18.74 -5.31 14.76
C PHE A 36 17.50 -4.53 15.20
N ASN A 37 17.12 -3.49 14.44
CA ASN A 37 15.84 -2.80 14.66
C ASN A 37 14.62 -3.65 14.27
N THR A 38 14.83 -4.72 13.51
CA THR A 38 13.81 -5.71 13.17
C THR A 38 13.99 -6.94 14.06
N PRO A 39 12.98 -7.34 14.85
CA PRO A 39 13.08 -8.54 15.68
C PRO A 39 13.22 -9.80 14.81
N LEU A 40 14.09 -10.73 15.23
CA LEU A 40 14.26 -11.98 14.50
C LEU A 40 13.10 -12.93 14.79
N LYS A 41 12.55 -13.52 13.73
CA LYS A 41 11.46 -14.50 13.78
C LYS A 41 12.02 -15.85 13.36
N LEU A 42 11.92 -16.83 14.26
CA LEU A 42 12.28 -18.22 14.01
C LEU A 42 10.99 -19.06 13.96
N GLY A 43 10.76 -19.70 12.82
CA GLY A 43 9.81 -20.80 12.68
C GLY A 43 10.47 -22.16 12.94
N SER A 44 11.59 -22.45 12.28
CA SER A 44 12.39 -23.67 12.50
C SER A 44 13.85 -23.46 12.12
N PHE A 45 14.78 -24.16 12.77
CA PHE A 45 16.19 -24.20 12.36
C PHE A 45 16.46 -25.22 11.23
N ASP A 46 15.54 -26.16 11.00
CA ASP A 46 15.69 -27.27 10.03
C ASP A 46 15.08 -26.89 8.66
N PRO A 47 15.89 -26.76 7.59
CA PRO A 47 15.41 -26.44 6.25
C PRO A 47 14.47 -27.47 5.62
N ALA A 48 14.42 -28.71 6.15
CA ALA A 48 13.54 -29.75 5.63
C ALA A 48 12.07 -29.56 6.05
N ILE A 49 11.79 -28.67 7.00
CA ILE A 49 10.48 -28.47 7.61
C ILE A 49 9.81 -27.20 7.05
N PRO A 50 8.51 -27.19 6.70
CA PRO A 50 7.83 -26.03 6.12
C PRO A 50 7.95 -24.74 6.91
N GLU A 51 7.95 -24.83 8.25
CA GLU A 51 8.07 -23.71 9.19
C GLU A 51 9.38 -22.94 9.02
N TYR A 52 10.43 -23.54 8.45
CA TYR A 52 11.68 -22.83 8.13
C TYR A 52 11.46 -21.66 7.15
N ALA A 53 10.47 -21.77 6.25
CA ALA A 53 10.13 -20.69 5.33
C ALA A 53 9.66 -19.42 6.06
N LEU A 54 9.13 -19.55 7.29
CA LEU A 54 8.67 -18.44 8.12
C LEU A 54 9.80 -17.63 8.77
N ASN A 55 11.05 -18.13 8.72
CA ASN A 55 12.20 -17.40 9.23
C ASN A 55 12.38 -16.08 8.46
N ASN A 56 12.69 -14.98 9.15
CA ASN A 56 13.02 -13.70 8.51
C ASN A 56 14.55 -13.46 8.38
N PHE A 57 15.36 -14.43 8.79
CA PHE A 57 16.82 -14.40 8.76
C PHE A 57 17.39 -15.78 8.44
N LYS A 58 18.70 -15.83 8.18
CA LYS A 58 19.53 -17.03 8.13
C LYS A 58 20.76 -16.84 9.03
N LEU A 59 21.20 -17.93 9.65
CA LEU A 59 22.38 -17.95 10.50
C LEU A 59 23.50 -18.68 9.78
N TYR A 60 24.71 -18.11 9.79
CA TYR A 60 25.88 -18.69 9.16
C TYR A 60 27.01 -18.81 10.16
N SER A 61 27.73 -19.93 10.11
CA SER A 61 28.94 -20.14 10.89
C SER A 61 30.14 -20.33 9.97
N SER A 62 31.30 -19.87 10.41
CA SER A 62 32.54 -19.98 9.66
C SER A 62 33.72 -20.25 10.61
N PRO A 63 34.49 -21.34 10.41
CA PRO A 63 35.70 -21.59 11.19
C PRO A 63 36.86 -20.64 10.87
N ASP A 64 36.90 -20.09 9.65
CA ASP A 64 38.00 -19.28 9.12
C ASP A 64 37.64 -17.79 8.95
N GLY A 65 36.36 -17.43 9.08
CA GLY A 65 35.82 -16.09 8.84
C GLY A 65 35.70 -15.72 7.35
N ILE A 66 35.95 -16.66 6.44
CA ILE A 66 35.97 -16.46 4.99
C ILE A 66 34.86 -17.29 4.33
N THR A 67 34.81 -18.58 4.65
CA THR A 67 33.83 -19.52 4.09
C THR A 67 32.69 -19.70 5.08
N TYR A 68 31.50 -19.24 4.71
CA TYR A 68 30.31 -19.28 5.55
C TYR A 68 29.41 -20.44 5.13
N THR A 69 29.02 -21.28 6.08
CA THR A 69 28.01 -22.33 5.89
C THR A 69 26.79 -22.04 6.73
N GLU A 70 25.61 -22.43 6.25
CA GLU A 70 24.38 -22.22 7.00
C GLU A 70 24.39 -23.07 8.28
N TYR A 71 24.03 -22.46 9.40
CA TYR A 71 23.92 -23.12 10.69
C TYR A 71 22.52 -23.74 10.84
N VAL A 72 22.45 -25.05 10.65
CA VAL A 72 21.20 -25.85 10.65
C VAL A 72 21.04 -26.71 11.92
N LEU A 73 21.94 -26.57 12.90
CA LEU A 73 21.81 -27.25 14.19
C LEU A 73 20.78 -26.53 15.08
N SER A 74 20.31 -27.19 16.13
CA SER A 74 19.28 -26.63 17.01
C SER A 74 19.78 -25.36 17.72
N TYR A 75 18.94 -24.32 17.69
CA TYR A 75 19.10 -23.08 18.45
C TYR A 75 17.73 -22.47 18.78
N THR A 76 17.70 -21.59 19.77
CA THR A 76 16.49 -20.86 20.18
C THR A 76 16.68 -19.36 20.00
N VAL A 77 15.59 -18.66 19.72
CA VAL A 77 15.55 -17.21 19.55
C VAL A 77 14.64 -16.60 20.62
N ASN A 78 15.17 -15.66 21.39
CA ASN A 78 14.42 -14.94 22.41
C ASN A 78 14.55 -13.42 22.21
N VAL A 79 13.41 -12.76 21.96
CA VAL A 79 13.36 -11.30 21.78
C VAL A 79 13.26 -10.63 23.14
N GLN A 80 14.22 -9.78 23.45
CA GLN A 80 14.32 -9.03 24.69
C GLN A 80 13.35 -7.82 24.69
N PRO A 81 13.00 -7.26 25.88
CA PRO A 81 12.10 -6.11 25.98
C PRO A 81 12.57 -4.84 25.26
N ASN A 82 13.86 -4.75 24.93
CA ASN A 82 14.46 -3.64 24.19
C ASN A 82 14.56 -3.91 22.67
N ASN A 83 13.87 -4.94 22.16
CA ASN A 83 13.91 -5.46 20.79
C ASN A 83 15.23 -6.13 20.36
N ASP A 84 16.25 -6.18 21.21
CA ASP A 84 17.42 -7.01 20.93
C ASP A 84 17.01 -8.49 20.92
N THR A 85 17.69 -9.29 20.10
CA THR A 85 17.37 -10.69 19.96
C THR A 85 18.53 -11.57 20.40
N LEU A 86 18.31 -12.37 21.43
CA LEU A 86 19.26 -13.36 21.92
C LEU A 86 19.07 -14.67 21.16
N ILE A 87 20.13 -15.13 20.50
CA ILE A 87 20.20 -16.48 19.93
C ILE A 87 21.04 -17.34 20.86
N GLN A 88 20.48 -18.47 21.27
CA GLN A 88 21.18 -19.47 22.10
C GLN A 88 21.34 -20.76 21.31
N LEU A 89 22.58 -21.15 21.04
CA LEU A 89 22.92 -22.38 20.34
C LEU A 89 22.86 -23.57 21.31
N ALA A 90 22.40 -24.73 20.84
CA ALA A 90 22.37 -25.95 21.67
C ALA A 90 23.78 -26.46 22.01
N ALA A 91 24.77 -26.18 21.15
CA ALA A 91 26.18 -26.50 21.37
C ALA A 91 27.04 -25.23 21.20
N PRO A 92 28.07 -25.05 22.05
CA PRO A 92 28.93 -23.87 21.96
C PRO A 92 29.73 -23.88 20.65
N LEU A 93 29.80 -22.73 19.98
CA LEU A 93 30.74 -22.52 18.89
C LEU A 93 32.16 -22.40 19.47
N PRO A 94 33.16 -23.08 18.88
CA PRO A 94 34.52 -23.07 19.39
C PRO A 94 35.20 -21.70 19.19
N GLN A 95 36.29 -21.48 19.93
CA GLN A 95 37.07 -20.24 19.87
C GLN A 95 37.55 -19.94 18.43
N ASN A 96 37.56 -18.65 18.07
CA ASN A 96 37.93 -18.09 16.76
C ASN A 96 36.94 -18.35 15.63
N ASN A 97 35.89 -19.16 15.85
CA ASN A 97 34.81 -19.25 14.87
C ASN A 97 34.03 -17.93 14.82
N VAL A 98 33.47 -17.65 13.65
CA VAL A 98 32.63 -16.50 13.38
C VAL A 98 31.19 -16.97 13.22
N LEU A 99 30.27 -16.32 13.92
CA LEU A 99 28.82 -16.47 13.73
C LEU A 99 28.27 -15.19 13.12
N VAL A 100 27.54 -15.30 12.02
CA VAL A 100 26.89 -14.17 11.35
C VAL A 100 25.40 -14.45 11.20
N CYS A 101 24.58 -13.52 11.69
CA CYS A 101 23.17 -13.49 11.34
C CYS A 101 22.97 -12.52 10.18
N GLN A 102 22.25 -12.98 9.16
CA GLN A 102 21.86 -12.16 8.02
C GLN A 102 20.34 -12.20 7.86
N LEU A 103 19.71 -11.04 7.82
CA LEU A 103 18.31 -10.89 7.42
C LEU A 103 18.14 -11.33 5.96
N LYS A 104 16.94 -11.81 5.63
CA LYS A 104 16.61 -12.16 4.24
C LYS A 104 16.50 -10.91 3.36
N THR A 105 17.07 -10.96 2.17
CA THR A 105 17.07 -9.88 1.17
C THR A 105 16.50 -10.35 -0.16
N ILE A 106 16.09 -9.43 -1.04
CA ILE A 106 15.51 -9.79 -2.33
C ILE A 106 16.50 -10.51 -3.25
N ASP A 107 17.79 -10.17 -3.11
CA ASP A 107 18.89 -10.71 -3.93
C ASP A 107 19.56 -11.96 -3.34
N GLY A 108 19.02 -12.53 -2.25
CA GLY A 108 19.56 -13.76 -1.64
C GLY A 108 20.77 -13.54 -0.70
N GLY A 109 21.26 -12.31 -0.55
CA GLY A 109 22.24 -11.95 0.48
C GLY A 109 23.70 -12.18 0.09
N SER A 110 24.60 -12.04 1.07
CA SER A 110 26.06 -12.02 0.86
C SER A 110 26.80 -13.25 1.39
N PHE A 111 26.20 -14.02 2.30
CA PHE A 111 26.84 -15.17 2.95
C PHE A 111 26.37 -16.52 2.39
N GLY A 112 27.22 -17.55 2.55
CA GLY A 112 26.97 -18.90 2.09
C GLY A 112 26.65 -18.97 0.59
N ASN A 113 25.59 -19.70 0.25
CA ASN A 113 25.14 -19.88 -1.13
C ASN A 113 24.36 -18.68 -1.68
N ARG A 114 24.24 -17.58 -0.93
CA ARG A 114 23.46 -16.38 -1.32
C ARG A 114 22.01 -16.71 -1.67
N ASP A 115 21.38 -17.49 -0.81
CA ASP A 115 20.02 -18.02 -0.96
C ASP A 115 19.07 -17.53 0.16
N ALA A 116 19.45 -16.47 0.87
CA ALA A 116 18.64 -15.82 1.90
C ALA A 116 17.53 -14.94 1.29
N TYR A 117 16.70 -15.50 0.41
CA TYR A 117 15.66 -14.75 -0.31
C TYR A 117 14.53 -14.31 0.62
N GLY A 118 14.17 -13.03 0.56
CA GLY A 118 13.06 -12.42 1.29
C GLY A 118 13.03 -10.90 1.11
N MET A 119 12.45 -10.17 2.07
CA MET A 119 12.37 -8.70 2.01
C MET A 119 12.64 -8.03 3.37
N THR A 120 13.27 -8.74 4.31
CA THR A 120 13.35 -8.30 5.70
C THR A 120 14.32 -7.13 5.89
N THR A 121 15.45 -7.15 5.17
CA THR A 121 16.39 -6.02 5.16
C THR A 121 15.76 -4.78 4.53
N GLU A 122 15.04 -4.95 3.42
CA GLU A 122 14.37 -3.87 2.69
C GLU A 122 13.23 -3.27 3.51
N GLN A 123 12.52 -4.08 4.30
CA GLN A 123 11.50 -3.61 5.24
C GLN A 123 12.07 -2.79 6.41
N ASN A 124 13.36 -2.97 6.73
CA ASN A 124 14.08 -2.16 7.71
C ASN A 124 14.47 -0.79 7.12
N TYR A 125 14.61 -0.66 5.79
CA TYR A 125 14.95 0.62 5.19
C TYR A 125 13.91 1.69 5.54
N GLY A 126 14.41 2.83 6.03
CA GLY A 126 13.60 3.97 6.46
C GLY A 126 12.94 3.80 7.82
N SER A 127 13.13 2.67 8.53
CA SER A 127 12.53 2.41 9.85
C SER A 127 12.84 3.54 10.86
N TYR A 128 14.06 4.09 10.80
CA TYR A 128 14.50 5.22 11.63
C TYR A 128 13.64 6.48 11.51
N SER A 129 12.90 6.65 10.41
CA SER A 129 12.03 7.82 10.19
C SER A 129 10.64 7.66 10.81
N TYR A 130 10.32 6.47 11.32
CA TYR A 130 9.04 6.13 11.92
C TYR A 130 9.19 5.72 13.39
N VAL A 131 8.09 5.80 14.14
CA VAL A 131 7.88 5.28 15.50
C VAL A 131 6.59 4.50 15.53
N THR A 132 6.49 3.47 16.36
CA THR A 132 5.24 2.71 16.50
C THR A 132 4.22 3.49 17.32
N LEU A 133 2.93 3.25 17.11
CA LEU A 133 1.88 3.83 17.94
C LEU A 133 2.05 3.46 19.42
N GLN A 134 2.49 2.23 19.68
CA GLN A 134 2.82 1.77 21.03
C GLN A 134 3.93 2.61 21.68
N ASP A 135 5.01 2.89 20.96
CA ASP A 135 6.12 3.71 21.47
C ASP A 135 5.68 5.16 21.71
N VAL A 136 4.87 5.73 20.82
CA VAL A 136 4.28 7.06 21.02
C VAL A 136 3.44 7.09 22.30
N VAL A 137 2.60 6.08 22.54
CA VAL A 137 1.79 6.01 23.76
C VAL A 137 2.67 5.88 25.02
N ASN A 138 3.71 5.05 24.96
CA ASN A 138 4.67 4.89 26.06
C ASN A 138 5.42 6.21 26.35
N ASN A 139 5.95 6.86 25.32
CA ASN A 139 6.65 8.14 25.42
C ASN A 139 5.71 9.25 25.93
N PHE A 140 4.44 9.25 25.50
CA PHE A 140 3.44 10.18 26.00
C PHE A 140 3.17 9.99 27.50
N LEU A 141 3.02 8.73 27.93
CA LEU A 141 2.85 8.38 29.35
C LEU A 141 4.03 8.88 30.19
N VAL A 142 5.27 8.64 29.74
CA VAL A 142 6.49 9.08 30.46
C VAL A 142 6.66 10.60 30.43
N GLY A 143 6.35 11.24 29.29
CA GLY A 143 6.57 12.68 29.07
C GLY A 143 5.51 13.57 29.68
N PHE A 144 4.23 13.25 29.50
CA PHE A 144 3.10 14.16 29.77
C PHE A 144 2.18 13.72 30.90
N VAL A 145 2.25 12.45 31.33
CA VAL A 145 1.47 11.93 32.47
C VAL A 145 2.36 11.80 33.70
N GLY A 146 1.84 12.21 34.85
CA GLY A 146 2.56 12.09 36.12
C GLY A 146 2.12 13.12 37.16
N GLN A 147 2.51 12.87 38.41
CA GLN A 147 2.38 13.85 39.48
C GLN A 147 3.16 15.13 39.08
N ASP A 148 2.56 16.29 39.32
CA ASP A 148 3.06 17.62 38.94
C ASP A 148 3.03 17.99 37.44
N LYS A 149 2.38 17.16 36.60
CA LYS A 149 2.09 17.51 35.19
C LYS A 149 0.64 17.95 35.02
N LEU A 150 0.34 18.59 33.88
CA LEU A 150 -1.03 18.96 33.50
C LEU A 150 -1.98 17.75 33.53
N ILE A 151 -1.49 16.55 33.18
CA ILE A 151 -2.24 15.30 33.23
C ILE A 151 -1.72 14.46 34.41
N ALA A 152 -2.37 14.59 35.57
CA ALA A 152 -1.95 13.90 36.78
C ALA A 152 -2.04 12.35 36.70
N ARG A 153 -3.09 11.83 36.06
CA ARG A 153 -3.35 10.40 35.85
C ARG A 153 -4.16 10.20 34.58
N ALA A 154 -3.90 9.17 33.79
CA ALA A 154 -4.71 8.80 32.62
C ALA A 154 -4.61 7.28 32.38
N ASN A 155 -5.70 6.66 31.92
CA ASN A 155 -5.69 5.24 31.59
C ASN A 155 -5.00 5.02 30.23
N ARG A 156 -4.20 3.97 30.12
CA ARG A 156 -3.51 3.61 28.86
C ARG A 156 -4.49 3.42 27.70
N SER A 157 -5.65 2.80 27.95
CA SER A 157 -6.70 2.58 26.94
C SER A 157 -7.27 3.88 26.38
N ASP A 158 -7.46 4.89 27.24
CA ASP A 158 -7.96 6.21 26.86
C ASP A 158 -6.95 6.97 25.98
N ILE A 159 -5.67 6.90 26.35
CA ILE A 159 -4.58 7.46 25.54
C ILE A 159 -4.50 6.77 24.17
N ILE A 160 -4.59 5.45 24.11
CA ILE A 160 -4.59 4.70 22.84
C ILE A 160 -5.78 5.12 21.97
N PHE A 161 -6.97 5.24 22.55
CA PHE A 161 -8.17 5.69 21.81
C PHE A 161 -7.97 7.06 21.18
N HIS A 162 -7.48 8.04 21.96
CA HIS A 162 -7.21 9.37 21.45
C HIS A 162 -6.03 9.40 20.47
N ALA A 163 -5.00 8.58 20.67
CA ALA A 163 -3.89 8.49 19.72
C ALA A 163 -4.36 7.93 18.35
N LYS A 164 -5.21 6.89 18.35
CA LYS A 164 -5.84 6.37 17.13
C LYS A 164 -6.70 7.43 16.43
N ARG A 165 -7.51 8.19 17.18
CA ARG A 165 -8.32 9.29 16.63
C ARG A 165 -7.46 10.43 16.08
N GLY A 166 -6.36 10.76 16.74
CA GLY A 166 -5.40 11.77 16.27
C GLY A 166 -4.74 11.34 14.96
N LEU A 167 -4.33 10.07 14.86
CA LEU A 167 -3.81 9.50 13.61
C LEU A 167 -4.81 9.52 12.47
N GLN A 168 -6.08 9.20 12.75
CA GLN A 168 -7.14 9.37 11.76
C GLN A 168 -7.23 10.82 11.28
N GLU A 169 -7.17 11.81 12.17
CA GLU A 169 -7.16 13.23 11.78
C GLU A 169 -5.93 13.63 10.93
N PHE A 170 -4.77 12.98 11.14
CA PHE A 170 -3.62 13.12 10.24
C PHE A 170 -3.84 12.43 8.89
N SER A 171 -4.43 11.25 8.90
CA SER A 171 -4.57 10.41 7.70
C SER A 171 -5.60 10.94 6.73
N TYR A 172 -6.65 11.60 7.21
CA TYR A 172 -7.68 12.21 6.36
C TYR A 172 -7.11 13.28 5.41
N ASP A 173 -6.11 14.06 5.84
CA ASP A 173 -5.58 15.18 5.06
C ASP A 173 -4.16 14.97 4.51
N THR A 174 -3.31 14.14 5.14
CA THR A 174 -1.85 14.19 4.88
C THR A 174 -1.11 12.90 4.66
N LEU A 175 -1.62 11.79 5.15
CA LEU A 175 -1.25 10.53 4.52
C LEU A 175 -2.10 10.48 3.26
N LYS A 176 -1.48 10.29 2.10
CA LYS A 176 -2.21 9.74 0.97
C LYS A 176 -2.79 8.42 1.48
N SER A 177 -4.03 8.43 1.97
CA SER A 177 -4.83 7.20 2.08
C SER A 177 -5.06 6.60 0.69
N ILE A 178 -4.56 7.26 -0.36
CA ILE A 178 -4.35 6.75 -1.69
C ILE A 178 -3.28 5.64 -1.65
N LYS A 179 -3.72 4.41 -1.41
CA LYS A 179 -2.93 3.21 -1.67
C LYS A 179 -2.93 2.93 -3.17
N SER A 180 -1.91 2.22 -3.65
CA SER A 180 -1.83 1.77 -5.03
C SER A 180 -1.59 0.27 -5.06
N GLN A 181 -2.38 -0.44 -5.88
CA GLN A 181 -2.17 -1.86 -6.14
C GLN A 181 -1.94 -2.08 -7.62
N GLU A 182 -0.90 -2.86 -7.95
CA GLU A 182 -0.68 -3.37 -9.29
C GLU A 182 -1.45 -4.68 -9.47
N LEU A 183 -2.24 -4.76 -10.53
CA LEU A 183 -3.15 -5.85 -10.85
C LEU A 183 -3.02 -6.18 -12.32
N THR A 184 -2.90 -7.47 -12.64
CA THR A 184 -3.07 -7.95 -14.01
C THR A 184 -4.54 -8.23 -14.27
N VAL A 185 -5.07 -7.74 -15.39
CA VAL A 185 -6.46 -8.01 -15.78
C VAL A 185 -6.60 -9.44 -16.29
N PRO A 186 -7.40 -10.29 -15.63
CA PRO A 186 -7.63 -11.66 -16.08
C PRO A 186 -8.55 -11.70 -17.31
N HIS A 187 -8.65 -12.87 -17.95
CA HIS A 187 -9.59 -13.10 -19.06
C HIS A 187 -11.07 -12.86 -18.69
N THR A 188 -11.41 -12.91 -17.39
CA THR A 188 -12.75 -12.61 -16.88
C THR A 188 -13.07 -11.11 -16.86
N LEU A 189 -12.09 -10.25 -17.17
CA LEU A 189 -12.18 -8.79 -17.20
C LEU A 189 -12.58 -8.14 -15.87
N SER A 190 -12.46 -8.87 -14.76
CA SER A 190 -12.83 -8.37 -13.44
C SER A 190 -11.76 -8.73 -12.40
N ASN A 191 -11.39 -7.76 -11.58
CA ASN A 191 -10.50 -7.94 -10.42
C ASN A 191 -11.28 -7.66 -9.13
N ILE A 192 -10.94 -8.39 -8.07
CA ILE A 192 -11.52 -8.17 -6.73
C ILE A 192 -10.90 -6.91 -6.14
N LEU A 193 -11.72 -6.04 -5.53
CA LEU A 193 -11.25 -4.85 -4.85
C LEU A 193 -10.56 -5.20 -3.52
N PRO A 194 -9.57 -4.42 -3.08
CA PRO A 194 -8.97 -4.54 -1.75
C PRO A 194 -10.01 -4.46 -0.62
N GLN A 195 -9.75 -5.16 0.48
CA GLN A 195 -10.67 -5.19 1.64
C GLN A 195 -10.89 -3.82 2.28
N ASP A 196 -9.91 -2.94 2.19
CA ASP A 196 -9.93 -1.60 2.77
C ASP A 196 -10.33 -0.52 1.76
N TYR A 197 -10.83 -0.90 0.58
CA TYR A 197 -11.24 0.03 -0.47
C TYR A 197 -12.46 0.85 -0.04
N VAL A 198 -12.34 2.19 -0.11
CA VAL A 198 -13.47 3.13 0.09
C VAL A 198 -13.88 3.79 -1.22
N ASN A 199 -12.91 4.32 -1.96
CA ASN A 199 -13.18 5.00 -3.23
C ASN A 199 -11.95 4.97 -4.13
N TYR A 200 -12.13 5.06 -5.45
CA TYR A 200 -10.99 5.19 -6.36
C TYR A 200 -10.55 6.65 -6.48
N VAL A 201 -9.25 6.84 -6.67
CA VAL A 201 -8.68 8.12 -7.10
C VAL A 201 -8.42 8.08 -8.59
N ARG A 202 -7.77 7.02 -9.05
CA ARG A 202 -7.39 6.86 -10.45
C ARG A 202 -7.12 5.40 -10.78
N VAL A 203 -7.45 5.02 -12.01
CA VAL A 203 -7.08 3.74 -12.58
C VAL A 203 -6.21 4.01 -13.80
N SER A 204 -5.11 3.29 -13.95
CA SER A 204 -4.19 3.49 -15.08
C SER A 204 -3.62 2.17 -15.54
N ARG A 205 -3.55 1.93 -16.86
CA ARG A 205 -2.74 0.83 -17.39
C ARG A 205 -1.28 1.25 -17.48
N ILE A 206 -0.39 0.28 -17.30
CA ILE A 206 1.04 0.43 -17.52
C ILE A 206 1.36 -0.09 -18.91
N ASP A 207 1.98 0.77 -19.71
CA ASP A 207 2.47 0.44 -21.05
C ASP A 207 3.75 -0.41 -20.96
N ASN A 208 4.18 -1.03 -22.06
CA ASN A 208 5.43 -1.82 -22.11
C ASN A 208 6.67 -1.00 -21.72
N LEU A 209 6.60 0.34 -21.83
CA LEU A 209 7.64 1.28 -21.41
C LEU A 209 7.55 1.70 -19.93
N GLY A 210 6.63 1.12 -19.15
CA GLY A 210 6.38 1.51 -17.76
C GLY A 210 5.59 2.82 -17.60
N VAL A 211 5.05 3.37 -18.69
CA VAL A 211 4.34 4.65 -18.69
C VAL A 211 2.89 4.48 -18.23
N LYS A 212 2.48 5.27 -17.25
CA LYS A 212 1.07 5.33 -16.79
C LYS A 212 0.18 5.94 -17.88
N ARG A 213 -0.84 5.19 -18.32
CA ARG A 213 -1.90 5.65 -19.22
C ARG A 213 -3.23 5.59 -18.47
N ILE A 214 -3.86 6.75 -18.28
CA ILE A 214 -5.11 6.86 -17.50
C ILE A 214 -6.24 6.14 -18.23
N ILE A 215 -6.99 5.33 -17.48
CA ILE A 215 -8.22 4.66 -17.90
C ILE A 215 -9.38 5.46 -17.27
N TYR A 216 -10.43 5.73 -18.05
CA TYR A 216 -11.57 6.51 -17.58
C TYR A 216 -12.72 5.62 -17.10
N PRO A 217 -13.52 6.10 -16.14
CA PRO A 217 -14.70 5.39 -15.69
C PRO A 217 -15.76 5.35 -16.81
N ALA A 218 -16.44 4.22 -16.93
CA ALA A 218 -17.48 3.97 -17.91
C ALA A 218 -18.87 4.48 -17.46
N ASN A 219 -18.94 5.37 -16.46
CA ASN A 219 -20.17 5.78 -15.76
C ASN A 219 -21.32 6.19 -16.70
N ASN A 220 -21.02 6.79 -17.85
CA ASN A 220 -22.02 7.23 -18.83
C ASN A 220 -22.19 6.25 -20.01
N LEU A 221 -21.38 5.18 -20.07
CA LEU A 221 -21.36 4.18 -21.15
C LEU A 221 -22.00 2.86 -20.72
N THR A 222 -21.80 2.44 -19.48
CA THR A 222 -22.35 1.20 -18.93
C THR A 222 -22.53 1.32 -17.42
N ILE A 223 -23.30 0.41 -16.85
CA ILE A 223 -23.55 0.32 -15.41
C ILE A 223 -23.57 -1.15 -15.02
N SER A 224 -23.16 -1.44 -13.78
CA SER A 224 -23.40 -2.74 -13.15
C SER A 224 -24.68 -2.60 -12.33
N PRO A 225 -25.84 -3.13 -12.76
CA PRO A 225 -27.08 -3.00 -12.01
C PRO A 225 -26.94 -3.67 -10.64
N TYR A 226 -27.56 -3.11 -9.59
CA TYR A 226 -27.49 -3.67 -8.24
C TYR A 226 -28.35 -4.95 -8.12
N GLU A 227 -29.51 -4.96 -8.75
CA GLU A 227 -30.44 -6.10 -8.81
C GLU A 227 -30.67 -6.49 -10.28
N ASN A 228 -30.75 -7.80 -10.56
CA ASN A 228 -31.02 -8.37 -11.87
C ASN A 228 -32.14 -9.43 -11.76
N PRO A 229 -33.40 -9.03 -11.48
CA PRO A 229 -34.49 -9.98 -11.38
C PRO A 229 -34.67 -10.76 -12.69
N LEU A 230 -34.81 -12.07 -12.59
CA LEU A 230 -35.23 -12.92 -13.69
C LEU A 230 -36.66 -12.56 -14.07
N GLN A 231 -36.93 -12.42 -15.37
CA GLN A 231 -38.24 -12.06 -15.88
C GLN A 231 -38.79 -13.17 -16.77
N ASP A 232 -40.11 -13.32 -16.76
CA ASP A 232 -40.82 -14.15 -17.72
C ASP A 232 -40.94 -13.45 -19.09
N ASN A 233 -41.54 -14.15 -20.07
CA ASN A 233 -41.75 -13.61 -21.42
C ASN A 233 -42.74 -12.42 -21.49
N LEU A 234 -43.45 -12.13 -20.40
CA LEU A 234 -44.35 -10.99 -20.24
C LEU A 234 -43.66 -9.83 -19.50
N GLY A 235 -42.41 -9.99 -19.09
CA GLY A 235 -41.61 -8.99 -18.38
C GLY A 235 -41.87 -8.93 -16.87
N GLN A 236 -42.57 -9.90 -16.29
CA GLN A 236 -42.81 -9.96 -14.85
C GLN A 236 -41.64 -10.68 -14.14
N PRO A 237 -41.10 -10.10 -13.04
CA PRO A 237 -40.11 -10.78 -12.21
C PRO A 237 -40.64 -12.12 -11.68
N THR A 238 -39.83 -13.17 -11.78
CA THR A 238 -40.16 -14.48 -11.21
C THR A 238 -39.68 -14.56 -9.77
N GLN A 239 -40.49 -15.19 -8.90
CA GLN A 239 -40.23 -15.32 -7.46
C GLN A 239 -39.98 -16.77 -7.06
N ASP A 240 -39.18 -16.98 -6.02
CA ASP A 240 -38.99 -18.28 -5.38
C ASP A 240 -40.18 -18.61 -4.46
N ASN A 241 -40.23 -19.83 -3.95
CA ASN A 241 -41.21 -20.31 -2.96
C ASN A 241 -41.18 -19.55 -1.62
N PHE A 242 -40.27 -18.59 -1.45
CA PHE A 242 -40.19 -17.67 -0.31
C PHE A 242 -40.60 -16.23 -0.66
N GLU A 243 -41.23 -16.00 -1.82
CA GLU A 243 -41.70 -14.68 -2.30
C GLU A 243 -40.61 -13.66 -2.64
N ASP A 244 -39.32 -14.04 -2.55
CA ASP A 244 -38.20 -13.24 -3.02
C ASP A 244 -38.00 -13.39 -4.54
N ASN A 245 -37.62 -12.30 -5.22
CA ASN A 245 -37.31 -12.33 -6.66
C ASN A 245 -36.09 -13.22 -6.93
N LEU A 246 -36.15 -14.08 -7.95
CA LEU A 246 -34.95 -14.80 -8.39
C LEU A 246 -34.00 -13.85 -9.11
N GLU A 247 -32.72 -13.90 -8.74
CA GLU A 247 -31.65 -13.12 -9.34
C GLU A 247 -30.96 -13.87 -10.49
N GLY A 248 -30.76 -13.19 -11.61
CA GLY A 248 -30.11 -13.71 -12.81
C GLY A 248 -28.72 -13.12 -13.07
N THR A 249 -28.07 -13.57 -14.14
CA THR A 249 -26.83 -12.95 -14.62
C THR A 249 -27.13 -11.63 -15.35
N SER A 250 -26.40 -10.56 -15.05
CA SER A 250 -26.57 -9.27 -15.72
C SER A 250 -26.29 -9.35 -17.22
N GLN A 251 -27.31 -9.07 -18.03
CA GLN A 251 -27.18 -9.00 -19.49
C GLN A 251 -26.33 -7.80 -19.92
N THR A 252 -26.37 -6.70 -19.15
CA THR A 252 -25.58 -5.49 -19.38
C THR A 252 -24.08 -5.79 -19.21
N GLU A 253 -23.69 -6.46 -18.13
CA GLU A 253 -22.30 -6.85 -17.91
C GLU A 253 -21.81 -7.87 -18.95
N ARG A 254 -22.66 -8.85 -19.32
CA ARG A 254 -22.34 -9.83 -20.36
C ARG A 254 -22.07 -9.15 -21.70
N LYS A 255 -22.93 -8.23 -22.13
CA LYS A 255 -22.74 -7.47 -23.38
C LYS A 255 -21.49 -6.60 -23.32
N TRP A 256 -21.22 -5.97 -22.18
CA TRP A 256 -20.02 -5.14 -22.00
C TRP A 256 -18.72 -5.93 -22.14
N LYS A 257 -18.65 -7.13 -21.57
CA LYS A 257 -17.47 -8.02 -21.68
C LYS A 257 -17.16 -8.44 -23.12
N HIS A 258 -18.19 -8.58 -23.95
CA HIS A 258 -18.06 -8.91 -25.38
C HIS A 258 -18.09 -7.70 -26.31
N ALA A 259 -18.19 -6.47 -25.76
CA ALA A 259 -18.28 -5.28 -26.58
C ALA A 259 -16.96 -5.01 -27.31
N ASN A 260 -17.06 -4.53 -28.55
CA ASN A 260 -15.90 -4.08 -29.30
C ASN A 260 -15.56 -2.63 -28.92
N SER A 261 -14.45 -2.44 -28.21
CA SER A 261 -14.00 -1.11 -27.76
C SER A 261 -13.79 -0.12 -28.91
N ASN A 262 -13.46 -0.60 -30.12
CA ASN A 262 -13.23 0.29 -31.27
C ASN A 262 -14.54 0.96 -31.73
N LEU A 263 -15.68 0.23 -31.64
CA LEU A 263 -17.00 0.79 -31.94
C LEU A 263 -17.41 1.84 -30.91
N ILE A 264 -17.11 1.60 -29.63
CA ILE A 264 -17.41 2.54 -28.54
C ILE A 264 -16.58 3.83 -28.67
N ASN A 265 -15.32 3.69 -29.05
CA ASN A 265 -14.37 4.81 -29.10
C ASN A 265 -14.41 5.59 -30.43
N GLY A 266 -15.27 5.19 -31.37
CA GLY A 266 -15.35 5.77 -32.71
C GLY A 266 -14.06 5.61 -33.52
N LEU A 267 -13.25 4.59 -33.22
CA LEU A 267 -11.99 4.34 -33.92
C LEU A 267 -12.28 3.57 -35.21
N PRO A 268 -11.83 4.05 -36.39
CA PRO A 268 -12.04 3.32 -37.63
C PRO A 268 -11.33 1.97 -37.56
N SER A 269 -12.05 0.89 -37.87
CA SER A 269 -11.41 -0.41 -38.09
C SER A 269 -10.61 -0.35 -39.40
N PHE A 270 -9.50 -1.09 -39.50
CA PHE A 270 -8.74 -1.20 -40.75
C PHE A 270 -9.61 -1.65 -41.94
N ALA A 271 -10.68 -2.42 -41.68
CA ALA A 271 -11.67 -2.81 -42.68
C ALA A 271 -12.49 -1.62 -43.20
N LEU A 272 -13.00 -0.74 -42.31
CA LEU A 272 -13.72 0.47 -42.69
C LEU A 272 -12.83 1.48 -43.43
N TYR A 273 -11.54 1.53 -43.10
CA TYR A 273 -10.57 2.36 -43.82
C TYR A 273 -10.32 1.85 -45.25
N ASN A 274 -10.19 0.53 -45.44
CA ASN A 274 -10.05 -0.07 -46.76
C ASN A 274 -11.33 0.08 -47.61
N GLU A 275 -12.51 -0.12 -47.02
CA GLU A 275 -13.80 0.08 -47.70
C GLU A 275 -14.03 1.55 -48.09
N GLY A 276 -13.50 2.50 -47.33
CA GLY A 276 -13.53 3.94 -47.67
C GLY A 276 -12.54 4.34 -48.77
N MET A 277 -11.42 3.63 -48.93
CA MET A 277 -10.44 3.88 -50.01
C MET A 277 -10.74 3.12 -51.30
N ASP A 278 -11.48 2.00 -51.26
CA ASP A 278 -11.97 1.29 -52.46
C ASP A 278 -13.16 1.99 -53.16
N TRP A 279 -13.49 3.21 -52.73
CA TRP A 279 -14.46 4.09 -53.40
C TRP A 279 -14.02 4.58 -54.79
N ALA A 280 -12.80 4.25 -55.24
CA ALA A 280 -12.33 4.56 -56.59
C ALA A 280 -12.86 3.57 -57.68
N GLY A 281 -13.56 2.49 -57.32
CA GLY A 281 -13.88 1.40 -58.25
C GLY A 281 -15.36 1.15 -58.61
N TYR A 282 -16.35 1.64 -57.86
CA TYR A 282 -17.77 1.32 -58.12
C TYR A 282 -18.58 2.52 -58.61
N ASN A 283 -18.60 2.64 -59.94
CA ASN A 283 -19.51 3.45 -60.73
C ASN A 283 -20.97 3.00 -60.48
N TRP A 284 -21.76 3.87 -59.85
CA TRP A 284 -23.23 3.97 -59.95
C TRP A 284 -24.03 2.68 -59.74
N GLY A 285 -24.43 2.41 -58.48
CA GLY A 285 -25.56 1.51 -58.21
C GLY A 285 -25.48 0.81 -56.84
N TYR A 286 -26.35 1.22 -55.91
CA TYR A 286 -26.72 0.51 -54.68
C TYR A 286 -25.57 0.10 -53.74
N GLY A 287 -25.29 0.97 -52.75
CA GLY A 287 -24.40 0.64 -51.62
C GLY A 287 -23.70 1.85 -51.01
N GLY A 288 -23.84 3.03 -51.63
CA GLY A 288 -23.32 4.27 -51.07
C GLY A 288 -23.96 4.59 -49.72
N PHE A 289 -23.11 5.01 -48.79
CA PHE A 289 -23.37 5.65 -47.49
C PHE A 289 -24.51 6.70 -47.52
N TRP A 290 -25.74 6.26 -47.73
CA TRP A 290 -26.94 7.10 -47.90
C TRP A 290 -28.09 6.73 -46.97
N TYR A 291 -27.89 5.73 -46.13
CA TYR A 291 -28.68 5.47 -44.93
C TYR A 291 -27.67 5.23 -43.80
N TRP A 292 -27.95 5.75 -42.60
CA TRP A 292 -27.10 5.79 -41.39
C TRP A 292 -26.27 7.08 -41.21
N GLY A 293 -26.82 8.03 -40.42
CA GLY A 293 -25.99 8.97 -39.65
C GLY A 293 -26.11 10.47 -39.94
N TRP A 294 -27.32 11.04 -40.01
CA TRP A 294 -27.47 12.49 -39.88
C TRP A 294 -27.01 12.90 -38.47
N GLY A 295 -25.81 13.48 -38.36
CA GLY A 295 -25.22 13.96 -37.10
C GLY A 295 -23.97 13.22 -36.60
N GLU A 296 -23.65 12.04 -37.14
CA GLU A 296 -22.49 11.21 -36.73
C GLU A 296 -21.46 11.00 -37.86
N GLN A 297 -21.71 11.57 -39.04
CA GLN A 297 -20.91 11.38 -40.26
C GLN A 297 -19.43 11.81 -40.16
N TYR A 298 -19.09 12.63 -39.15
CA TYR A 298 -17.71 13.01 -38.78
C TYR A 298 -17.44 12.83 -37.27
N GLY A 299 -18.30 12.09 -36.58
CA GLY A 299 -18.52 12.24 -35.13
C GLY A 299 -17.77 11.23 -34.27
N MET A 300 -16.46 11.38 -34.10
CA MET A 300 -15.84 10.91 -32.87
C MET A 300 -16.37 11.79 -31.73
N SER A 301 -17.13 11.22 -30.80
CA SER A 301 -17.44 11.93 -29.55
C SER A 301 -16.14 12.12 -28.78
N PRO A 302 -15.63 13.36 -28.59
CA PRO A 302 -14.36 13.58 -27.92
C PRO A 302 -14.32 13.02 -26.49
N GLN A 303 -15.50 12.86 -25.88
CA GLN A 303 -15.66 12.25 -24.57
C GLN A 303 -15.33 10.75 -24.55
N TYR A 304 -15.55 10.05 -25.67
CA TYR A 304 -15.32 8.60 -25.80
C TYR A 304 -14.09 8.25 -26.66
N ALA A 305 -13.50 9.24 -27.31
CA ALA A 305 -12.32 9.12 -28.18
C ALA A 305 -11.04 8.79 -27.39
N GLN A 306 -10.89 7.54 -26.91
CA GLN A 306 -9.71 7.11 -26.19
C GLN A 306 -9.36 5.63 -26.42
N TYR A 307 -8.07 5.33 -26.58
CA TYR A 307 -7.58 3.94 -26.75
C TYR A 307 -7.23 3.26 -25.41
N ASN A 308 -7.24 4.01 -24.30
CA ASN A 308 -6.74 3.51 -23.01
C ASN A 308 -7.66 2.48 -22.34
N GLY A 309 -8.92 2.41 -22.76
CA GLY A 309 -9.93 1.52 -22.21
C GLY A 309 -10.78 2.19 -21.13
N TRP A 310 -11.69 1.41 -20.58
CA TRP A 310 -12.71 1.85 -19.64
C TRP A 310 -12.77 0.90 -18.44
N PHE A 311 -13.13 1.43 -17.28
CA PHE A 311 -13.41 0.61 -16.10
C PHE A 311 -14.79 0.95 -15.53
N ASN A 312 -15.41 -0.01 -14.85
CA ASN A 312 -16.68 0.13 -14.17
C ASN A 312 -16.58 -0.52 -12.80
N MET A 313 -17.15 0.09 -11.77
CA MET A 313 -17.19 -0.49 -10.42
C MET A 313 -18.46 -1.34 -10.28
N ASN A 314 -18.30 -2.55 -9.77
CA ASN A 314 -19.41 -3.42 -9.40
C ASN A 314 -19.44 -3.52 -7.88
N GLU A 315 -20.25 -2.64 -7.27
CA GLU A 315 -20.42 -2.57 -5.81
C GLU A 315 -21.14 -3.80 -5.25
N ARG A 316 -22.00 -4.47 -6.04
CA ARG A 316 -22.69 -5.72 -5.64
C ARG A 316 -21.69 -6.83 -5.36
N GLU A 317 -20.68 -6.99 -6.21
CA GLU A 317 -19.70 -8.08 -6.11
C GLU A 317 -18.37 -7.66 -5.49
N GLY A 318 -18.18 -6.36 -5.18
CA GLY A 318 -16.91 -5.81 -4.71
C GLY A 318 -15.79 -5.96 -5.73
N LYS A 319 -16.11 -5.79 -7.03
CA LYS A 319 -15.15 -5.99 -8.13
C LYS A 319 -15.04 -4.75 -9.00
N ILE A 320 -13.87 -4.56 -9.59
CA ILE A 320 -13.67 -3.64 -10.71
C ILE A 320 -13.72 -4.42 -12.02
N SER A 321 -14.54 -3.95 -12.97
CA SER A 321 -14.70 -4.54 -14.29
C SER A 321 -14.05 -3.66 -15.35
N PHE A 322 -13.44 -4.26 -16.36
CA PHE A 322 -12.70 -3.58 -17.41
C PHE A 322 -13.33 -3.81 -18.79
N SER A 323 -13.04 -2.91 -19.73
CA SER A 323 -13.36 -3.12 -21.14
C SER A 323 -12.50 -4.22 -21.77
N SER A 324 -13.03 -4.85 -22.81
CA SER A 324 -12.45 -6.01 -23.50
C SER A 324 -11.02 -5.81 -24.02
N ASN A 325 -10.59 -4.59 -24.32
CA ASN A 325 -9.24 -4.29 -24.80
C ASN A 325 -8.15 -4.29 -23.71
N LEU A 326 -8.53 -4.49 -22.44
CA LEU A 326 -7.60 -4.51 -21.31
C LEU A 326 -7.23 -5.93 -20.86
N ILE A 327 -7.67 -6.98 -21.55
CA ILE A 327 -7.31 -8.37 -21.22
C ILE A 327 -5.78 -8.53 -21.20
N GLY A 328 -5.24 -9.03 -20.08
CA GLY A 328 -3.80 -9.24 -19.89
C GLY A 328 -2.98 -7.98 -19.61
N ALA A 329 -3.60 -6.79 -19.59
CA ALA A 329 -2.89 -5.55 -19.28
C ALA A 329 -2.55 -5.46 -17.78
N GLN A 330 -1.41 -4.84 -17.47
CA GLN A 330 -1.06 -4.43 -16.12
C GLN A 330 -1.75 -3.10 -15.79
N ILE A 331 -2.48 -3.06 -14.69
CA ILE A 331 -3.23 -1.90 -14.21
C ILE A 331 -2.78 -1.55 -12.81
N VAL A 332 -2.65 -0.26 -12.54
CA VAL A 332 -2.46 0.29 -11.20
C VAL A 332 -3.76 0.97 -10.77
N LEU A 333 -4.37 0.43 -9.71
CA LEU A 333 -5.51 1.01 -9.02
C LEU A 333 -5.00 1.88 -7.87
N GLU A 334 -5.20 3.19 -7.97
CA GLU A 334 -4.97 4.14 -6.88
C GLU A 334 -6.31 4.40 -6.18
N TYR A 335 -6.42 4.07 -4.89
CA TYR A 335 -7.68 4.09 -4.13
C TYR A 335 -7.50 4.63 -2.71
N ILE A 336 -8.54 5.27 -2.20
CA ILE A 336 -8.68 5.72 -0.82
C ILE A 336 -8.97 4.50 0.05
N SER A 337 -8.08 4.25 1.01
CA SER A 337 -8.23 3.25 2.06
C SER A 337 -9.08 3.81 3.21
N ASP A 338 -9.85 2.94 3.87
CA ASP A 338 -10.64 3.30 5.06
C ASP A 338 -9.78 3.72 6.25
N GLY A 339 -8.47 3.46 6.20
CA GLY A 339 -7.52 3.81 7.24
C GLY A 339 -7.85 3.19 8.61
N LEU A 340 -8.74 2.18 8.66
CA LEU A 340 -9.18 1.58 9.92
C LEU A 340 -8.23 0.50 10.43
N ALA A 341 -7.29 0.06 9.59
CA ALA A 341 -6.26 -0.91 9.94
C ALA A 341 -5.10 -0.31 10.77
N TYR A 342 -5.39 0.59 11.73
CA TYR A 342 -4.39 1.02 12.70
C TYR A 342 -4.28 0.01 13.85
N ASP A 343 -3.48 -1.02 13.62
CA ASP A 343 -2.97 -1.88 14.69
C ASP A 343 -1.97 -1.10 15.57
N LEU A 344 -1.67 -1.57 16.79
CA LEU A 344 -0.67 -0.93 17.66
C LEU A 344 0.73 -0.87 17.01
N ASP A 345 0.98 -1.73 16.02
CA ASP A 345 2.21 -1.76 15.22
C ASP A 345 2.23 -0.75 14.06
N SER A 346 1.24 0.15 14.00
CA SER A 346 1.18 1.20 12.99
C SER A 346 2.41 2.10 13.05
N ARG A 347 3.06 2.27 11.89
CA ARG A 347 4.23 3.14 11.73
C ARG A 347 3.79 4.59 11.54
N ILE A 348 4.26 5.47 12.43
CA ILE A 348 3.96 6.90 12.45
C ILE A 348 5.25 7.66 12.13
N PRO A 349 5.27 8.59 11.17
CA PRO A 349 6.44 9.42 10.92
C PRO A 349 6.84 10.22 12.18
N LYS A 350 8.12 10.19 12.57
CA LYS A 350 8.63 10.94 13.74
C LYS A 350 8.31 12.44 13.70
N MET A 351 8.26 13.01 12.50
CA MET A 351 7.88 14.41 12.29
C MET A 351 6.44 14.77 12.71
N ALA A 352 5.56 13.77 12.82
CA ALA A 352 4.17 13.94 13.26
C ALA A 352 3.98 13.70 14.76
N GLU A 353 5.02 13.19 15.45
CA GLU A 353 4.97 12.76 16.85
C GLU A 353 4.56 13.90 17.80
N ASP A 354 5.22 15.07 17.74
CA ASP A 354 4.90 16.22 18.59
C ASP A 354 3.47 16.75 18.37
N ALA A 355 3.01 16.70 17.12
CA ALA A 355 1.67 17.11 16.77
C ALA A 355 0.62 16.10 17.29
N LEU A 356 0.95 14.81 17.32
CA LEU A 356 0.12 13.77 17.94
C LEU A 356 0.08 13.90 19.47
N TYR A 357 1.20 14.18 20.14
CA TYR A 357 1.22 14.46 21.58
C TYR A 357 0.34 15.65 21.96
N SER A 358 0.37 16.70 21.14
CA SER A 358 -0.43 17.90 21.36
C SER A 358 -1.92 17.63 21.14
N TYR A 359 -2.27 16.78 20.16
CA TYR A 359 -3.63 16.29 19.98
C TYR A 359 -4.13 15.48 21.19
N ILE A 360 -3.34 14.50 21.65
CA ILE A 360 -3.72 13.63 22.78
C ILE A 360 -3.91 14.47 24.05
N SER A 361 -3.00 15.40 24.32
CA SER A 361 -3.08 16.31 25.47
C SER A 361 -4.37 17.13 25.46
N TYR A 362 -4.70 17.73 24.32
CA TYR A 362 -5.95 18.47 24.16
C TYR A 362 -7.16 17.56 24.38
N ALA A 363 -7.19 16.39 23.74
CA ALA A 363 -8.33 15.49 23.79
C ALA A 363 -8.62 15.03 25.24
N ILE A 364 -7.58 14.64 25.99
CA ILE A 364 -7.71 14.19 27.39
C ILE A 364 -8.12 15.33 28.33
N ILE A 365 -7.61 16.56 28.15
CA ILE A 365 -7.97 17.67 29.04
C ILE A 365 -9.36 18.21 28.71
N SER A 366 -9.75 18.23 27.43
CA SER A 366 -11.07 18.72 27.00
C SER A 366 -12.24 17.87 27.52
N THR A 367 -12.02 16.58 27.79
CA THR A 367 -13.03 15.66 28.31
C THR A 367 -13.07 15.60 29.84
N ARG A 368 -12.08 16.18 30.52
CA ARG A 368 -12.02 16.19 31.99
C ARG A 368 -12.90 17.26 32.60
N ILE A 369 -13.57 16.89 33.69
CA ILE A 369 -14.28 17.83 34.54
C ILE A 369 -13.28 18.75 35.29
N ASN A 370 -13.73 19.97 35.62
CA ASN A 370 -13.00 20.96 36.42
C ASN A 370 -11.66 21.43 35.81
N GLN A 371 -11.54 21.43 34.49
CA GLN A 371 -10.40 22.03 33.80
C GLN A 371 -10.67 23.50 33.45
N PRO A 372 -9.75 24.43 33.74
CA PRO A 372 -9.90 25.81 33.33
C PRO A 372 -9.97 25.96 31.80
N GLU A 373 -10.97 26.69 31.32
CA GLU A 373 -11.21 26.90 29.88
C GLU A 373 -10.00 27.50 29.16
N TYR A 374 -9.23 28.39 29.81
CA TYR A 374 -8.04 28.99 29.19
C TYR A 374 -6.95 27.94 28.86
N ILE A 375 -6.83 26.86 29.64
CA ILE A 375 -5.88 25.76 29.37
C ILE A 375 -6.36 24.97 28.16
N VAL A 376 -7.66 24.67 28.11
CA VAL A 376 -8.28 23.95 27.00
C VAL A 376 -8.11 24.74 25.70
N GLN A 377 -8.35 26.06 25.72
CA GLN A 377 -8.17 26.92 24.56
C GLN A 377 -6.72 27.03 24.11
N ARG A 378 -5.77 27.14 25.04
CA ARG A 378 -4.34 27.13 24.72
C ARG A 378 -3.94 25.84 24.01
N LEU A 379 -4.36 24.69 24.54
CA LEU A 379 -4.07 23.38 23.94
C LEU A 379 -4.77 23.20 22.59
N LYS A 380 -5.96 23.75 22.40
CA LYS A 380 -6.66 23.75 21.10
C LYS A 380 -5.86 24.52 20.05
N GLN A 381 -5.34 25.70 20.39
CA GLN A 381 -4.49 26.50 19.50
C GLN A 381 -3.17 25.79 19.19
N GLU A 382 -2.52 25.23 20.21
CA GLU A 382 -1.26 24.49 20.06
C GLU A 382 -1.44 23.23 19.20
N LYS A 383 -2.48 22.43 19.46
CA LYS A 383 -2.89 21.30 18.61
C LYS A 383 -3.03 21.76 17.16
N SER A 384 -3.84 22.78 16.89
CA SER A 384 -4.13 23.23 15.52
C SER A 384 -2.86 23.67 14.78
N ALA A 385 -1.99 24.45 15.44
CA ALA A 385 -0.74 24.93 14.85
C ALA A 385 0.24 23.79 14.54
N LYS A 386 0.47 22.89 15.50
CA LYS A 386 1.38 21.75 15.33
C LYS A 386 0.85 20.74 14.32
N LEU A 387 -0.45 20.47 14.32
CA LEU A 387 -1.10 19.66 13.29
C LEU A 387 -0.84 20.25 11.91
N ARG A 388 -1.15 21.53 11.68
CA ARG A 388 -0.93 22.18 10.38
C ARG A 388 0.54 22.09 9.93
N ASN A 389 1.48 22.28 10.85
CA ASN A 389 2.91 22.21 10.53
C ASN A 389 3.35 20.78 10.18
N ALA A 390 2.96 19.78 10.98
CA ALA A 390 3.23 18.38 10.68
C ALA A 390 2.61 17.97 9.33
N LYS A 391 1.38 18.46 9.06
CA LYS A 391 0.68 18.24 7.80
C LYS A 391 1.47 18.77 6.58
N ILE A 392 1.96 20.01 6.65
CA ILE A 392 2.78 20.61 5.58
C ILE A 392 4.08 19.83 5.39
N ARG A 393 4.74 19.43 6.48
CA ARG A 393 6.00 18.69 6.40
C ARG A 393 5.82 17.29 5.81
N LEU A 394 4.72 16.61 6.13
CA LEU A 394 4.37 15.29 5.58
C LEU A 394 3.98 15.34 4.10
N SER A 395 3.40 16.46 3.69
CA SER A 395 3.04 16.68 2.30
C SER A 395 4.33 16.80 1.47
N ASN A 396 4.58 15.82 0.60
CA ASN A 396 5.66 15.83 -0.40
C ASN A 396 5.40 16.86 -1.52
N VAL A 397 4.97 18.07 -1.18
CA VAL A 397 4.78 19.18 -2.11
C VAL A 397 6.08 19.97 -2.16
N LYS A 398 6.89 19.69 -3.18
CA LYS A 398 8.07 20.49 -3.48
C LYS A 398 7.65 21.68 -4.34
N LEU A 399 7.97 22.90 -3.89
CA LEU A 399 7.66 24.13 -4.63
C LEU A 399 8.25 24.08 -6.05
N ASP A 400 9.43 23.48 -6.23
CA ASP A 400 10.09 23.37 -7.53
C ASP A 400 9.31 22.51 -8.54
N GLU A 401 8.64 21.45 -8.09
CA GLU A 401 7.79 20.59 -8.93
C GLU A 401 6.53 21.35 -9.38
N ILE A 402 5.93 22.13 -8.47
CA ILE A 402 4.82 23.02 -8.81
C ILE A 402 5.27 24.06 -9.84
N VAL A 403 6.42 24.69 -9.65
CA VAL A 403 6.98 25.68 -10.57
C VAL A 403 7.23 25.05 -11.95
N GLN A 404 7.72 23.81 -12.02
CA GLN A 404 7.93 23.10 -13.29
C GLN A 404 6.61 22.84 -14.05
N VAL A 405 5.54 22.43 -13.36
CA VAL A 405 4.21 22.23 -13.97
C VAL A 405 3.57 23.56 -14.40
N MET A 406 3.87 24.64 -13.69
CA MET A 406 3.41 26.00 -14.02
C MET A 406 4.26 26.66 -15.11
N ARG A 407 5.49 26.17 -15.35
CA ARG A 407 6.41 26.69 -16.37
C ARG A 407 5.83 26.44 -17.77
N GLY A 408 5.48 27.52 -18.45
CA GLY A 408 4.93 27.49 -19.82
C GLY A 408 3.41 27.57 -19.91
N LYS A 409 2.66 27.35 -18.81
CA LYS A 409 1.20 27.57 -18.79
C LYS A 409 0.80 29.05 -18.80
N ALA A 410 1.70 29.93 -18.35
CA ALA A 410 1.51 31.39 -18.37
C ALA A 410 2.16 32.07 -19.59
N LYS A 411 2.54 31.31 -20.65
CA LYS A 411 3.02 31.95 -21.88
C LYS A 411 1.82 32.54 -22.59
N TRP A 412 1.59 33.84 -22.42
CA TRP A 412 0.68 34.59 -23.28
C TRP A 412 1.14 34.42 -24.72
N ILE A 413 0.35 33.70 -25.51
CA ILE A 413 0.47 33.73 -26.97
C ILE A 413 0.01 35.14 -27.34
N LYS A 414 0.95 36.04 -27.60
CA LYS A 414 0.63 37.30 -28.28
C LYS A 414 0.05 36.91 -29.64
N ARG A 415 -1.24 37.20 -29.83
CA ARG A 415 -1.89 37.10 -31.13
C ARG A 415 -1.45 38.24 -32.02
#